data_AF-A0A396ZY58-F1
#
_entry.id   AF-A0A396ZY58-F1
#
_cell.length_a   1.000
_cell.length_b   1.000
_cell.length_c   1.000
_cell.angle_alpha   90.00
_cell.angle_beta   90.00
_cell.angle_gamma   90.00
#
_symmetry.space_group_name_H-M   'P 1'
#
loop_
_entity.id
_entity.type
_entity.pdbx_description
1 polymer ?
#
loop_
_entity_poly.entity_id
_entity_poly.type
_entity_poly.pdbx_seq_one_letter_code
_entity_poly.pdbx_strand_id
1 'polypeptide(L)'
;MRVLRVVGVVVGAMMAVASSAQTCKAPNEILRADGAQCECVKDFLGINCRQCRTERACNTLDKNSHCAVGLAYSSSMKAKTYSCVLSETLQAVFNDGAMGLACDTTAQTCTMSVYKSATGPQGQHAIDCNMKECSFNGTTVSCASLTCTCTDLCSSISKQLFEVSLANKPVSLVAISDTTLKVNIEGSPLPLEGTCSASSCEQTKVMEELAGGDSASLPPPPPQTYSKALIVSLTVVLVLLGASGLFVCCFYAMYMSKVRAAAAPSPSSLEDPLDHMPPNSPANIFSFADICCVATNPHHDQPNLPSIFRRSGPCIHPPKTLLHDIRGSICRGQVLGLMGPSGSGKTTLLNALAGGSNGNTQFSGAISLDHEPLPANYRHLAAYVHQDDCLFPTLSVRESIEYSAFLRLPAMLSLYAKQQLVSKVLHELHLTHVADSRIGNATAIRGISGGERRRVSIAMELMLFLDEPTSGLDSASANSLISLLSTVAKSGRMVILSVHQPSTKSFLKLDKVLLLAK
;
A
#
# COMPACT_ATOMS: atom_id res chain seq x y z
N MET A 1 43.65 -48.28 12.40
CA MET A 1 43.59 -47.22 11.36
C MET A 1 42.16 -46.80 10.94
N ARG A 2 41.12 -47.00 11.77
CA ARG A 2 39.75 -46.51 11.52
C ARG A 2 39.12 -45.70 12.67
N VAL A 3 39.83 -45.53 13.79
CA VAL A 3 39.37 -44.72 14.95
C VAL A 3 39.98 -43.30 14.93
N LEU A 4 41.08 -43.09 14.21
CA LEU A 4 41.73 -41.77 14.09
C LEU A 4 41.07 -40.81 13.07
N ARG A 5 40.14 -41.30 12.24
CA ARG A 5 39.43 -40.47 11.25
C ARG A 5 38.14 -39.83 11.77
N VAL A 6 37.61 -40.31 12.90
CA VAL A 6 36.36 -39.78 13.47
C VAL A 6 36.64 -38.61 14.42
N VAL A 7 37.80 -38.60 15.09
CA VAL A 7 38.22 -37.48 15.97
C VAL A 7 38.65 -36.24 15.17
N GLY A 8 39.16 -36.40 13.94
CA GLY A 8 39.54 -35.28 13.07
C GLY A 8 38.38 -34.51 12.44
N VAL A 9 37.18 -35.12 12.34
CA VAL A 9 35.99 -34.45 11.78
C VAL A 9 35.25 -33.66 12.86
N VAL A 10 35.36 -34.05 14.14
CA VAL A 10 34.71 -33.36 15.26
C VAL A 10 35.50 -32.13 15.72
N VAL A 11 36.83 -32.09 15.53
CA VAL A 11 37.66 -30.92 15.86
C VAL A 11 37.68 -29.87 14.73
N GLY A 12 37.38 -30.25 13.48
CA GLY A 12 37.24 -29.32 12.35
C GLY A 12 35.91 -28.55 12.31
N ALA A 13 34.87 -29.03 12.99
CA ALA A 13 33.55 -28.39 13.05
C ALA A 13 33.43 -27.30 14.14
N MET A 14 34.48 -27.07 14.94
CA MET A 14 34.52 -26.04 15.99
C MET A 14 35.38 -24.81 15.66
N MET A 15 35.90 -24.68 14.43
CA MET A 15 36.72 -23.53 14.00
C MET A 15 36.26 -22.85 12.70
N ALA A 16 34.95 -22.80 12.45
CA ALA A 16 34.39 -21.99 11.35
C ALA A 16 33.01 -21.42 11.66
N VAL A 17 32.80 -20.88 12.87
CA VAL A 17 31.75 -19.88 13.11
C VAL A 17 32.34 -18.80 14.03
N ALA A 18 33.33 -18.08 13.52
CA ALA A 18 33.48 -16.69 13.92
C ALA A 18 32.47 -15.88 13.11
N SER A 19 31.18 -15.99 13.46
CA SER A 19 30.22 -14.98 13.07
C SER A 19 30.75 -13.69 13.68
N SER A 20 31.17 -12.74 12.85
CA SER A 20 31.31 -11.35 13.27
C SER A 20 30.01 -11.00 13.99
N ALA A 21 30.06 -10.82 15.32
CA ALA A 21 28.91 -10.35 16.06
C ALA A 21 28.48 -9.04 15.39
N GLN A 22 27.32 -9.03 14.76
CA GLN A 22 26.85 -7.89 14.01
C GLN A 22 26.56 -6.77 15.01
N THR A 23 27.47 -5.81 15.12
CA THR A 23 27.31 -4.64 15.99
C THR A 23 26.55 -3.56 15.22
N CYS A 24 25.49 -3.04 15.83
CA CYS A 24 24.75 -1.92 15.28
C CYS A 24 25.63 -0.67 15.17
N LYS A 25 25.47 0.08 14.08
CA LYS A 25 26.38 1.16 13.70
C LYS A 25 26.00 2.48 14.37
N ALA A 26 24.73 2.69 14.71
CA ALA A 26 24.26 3.93 15.34
C ALA A 26 24.28 3.84 16.87
N PRO A 27 24.42 4.99 17.58
CA PRO A 27 24.65 5.01 19.03
C PRO A 27 23.45 4.53 19.87
N ASN A 28 22.23 4.64 19.34
CA ASN A 28 20.99 4.30 20.05
C ASN A 28 20.28 3.09 19.41
N GLU A 29 21.04 2.20 18.77
CA GLU A 29 20.54 0.97 18.19
C GLU A 29 20.95 -0.23 19.04
N ILE A 30 20.04 -1.19 19.16
CA ILE A 30 20.27 -2.48 19.80
C ILE A 30 19.99 -3.59 18.78
N LEU A 31 20.81 -4.65 18.85
CA LEU A 31 20.60 -5.83 18.01
C LEU A 31 19.32 -6.53 18.45
N ARG A 32 18.43 -6.78 17.50
CA ARG A 32 17.17 -7.49 17.75
C ARG A 32 17.46 -8.93 18.18
N ALA A 33 16.51 -9.55 18.89
CA ALA A 33 16.68 -10.89 19.46
C ALA A 33 16.96 -11.99 18.42
N ASP A 34 16.67 -11.73 17.13
CA ASP A 34 16.96 -12.61 16.00
C ASP A 34 18.42 -12.51 15.48
N GLY A 35 19.20 -11.54 15.96
CA GLY A 35 20.59 -11.31 15.59
C GLY A 35 20.81 -10.73 14.19
N ALA A 36 19.74 -10.41 13.45
CA ALA A 36 19.82 -10.07 12.02
C ALA A 36 19.60 -8.57 11.73
N GLN A 37 18.92 -7.83 12.61
CA GLN A 37 18.54 -6.43 12.37
C GLN A 37 18.76 -5.55 13.62
N CYS A 38 19.00 -4.26 13.39
CA CYS A 38 19.16 -3.25 14.44
C CYS A 38 17.86 -2.47 14.64
N GLU A 39 17.47 -2.27 15.90
CA GLU A 39 16.25 -1.53 16.27
C GLU A 39 16.61 -0.39 17.23
N CYS A 40 15.87 0.72 17.17
CA CYS A 40 16.08 1.83 18.09
C CYS A 40 15.76 1.42 19.54
N VAL A 41 16.55 1.92 20.48
CA VAL A 41 16.19 1.87 21.91
C VAL A 41 14.84 2.57 22.12
N LYS A 42 14.06 2.08 23.09
CA LYS A 42 12.74 2.62 23.43
C LYS A 42 12.76 4.15 23.55
N ASP A 43 11.76 4.80 22.95
CA ASP A 43 11.55 6.25 22.87
C ASP A 43 12.52 7.03 21.94
N PHE A 44 13.36 6.33 21.17
CA PHE A 44 14.12 6.90 20.04
C PHE A 44 13.55 6.45 18.69
N LEU A 45 13.58 7.36 17.71
CA LEU A 45 13.12 7.16 16.33
C LEU A 45 14.04 7.91 15.35
N GLY A 46 13.62 7.96 14.08
CA GLY A 46 14.31 8.70 13.03
C GLY A 46 15.56 7.98 12.52
N ILE A 47 16.24 8.61 11.57
CA ILE A 47 17.48 8.08 11.01
C ILE A 47 18.56 8.01 12.10
N ASN A 48 19.30 6.90 12.14
CA ASN A 48 20.31 6.62 13.17
C ASN A 48 19.78 6.63 14.63
N CYS A 49 18.46 6.51 14.83
CA CYS A 49 17.81 6.51 16.15
C CYS A 49 18.15 7.72 17.03
N ARG A 50 18.29 8.91 16.41
CA ARG A 50 18.68 10.14 17.10
C ARG A 50 17.53 11.08 17.44
N GLN A 51 16.30 10.74 17.05
CA GLN A 51 15.11 11.55 17.33
C GLN A 51 14.47 11.11 18.66
N CYS A 52 14.49 11.96 19.68
CA CYS A 52 13.87 11.68 20.97
C CYS A 52 12.35 11.89 20.93
N ARG A 53 11.59 11.06 21.65
CA ARG A 53 10.12 11.21 21.79
C ARG A 53 9.69 11.74 23.15
N THR A 54 10.45 11.44 24.20
CA THR A 54 10.11 11.79 25.58
C THR A 54 11.32 12.36 26.30
N GLU A 55 11.08 13.21 27.30
CA GLU A 55 12.11 13.69 28.22
C GLU A 55 12.88 12.55 28.88
N ARG A 56 12.20 11.42 29.16
CA ARG A 56 12.83 10.25 29.78
C ARG A 56 13.91 9.66 28.89
N ALA A 57 13.72 9.64 27.57
CA ALA A 57 14.69 9.12 26.61
C ALA A 57 16.03 9.87 26.73
N CYS A 58 16.00 11.19 26.73
CA CYS A 58 17.20 12.01 26.88
C CYS A 58 17.83 11.89 28.27
N ASN A 59 17.01 11.91 29.33
CA ASN A 59 17.49 11.72 30.69
C ASN A 59 18.19 10.38 30.94
N THR A 60 17.92 9.34 30.14
CA THR A 60 18.66 8.08 30.20
C THR A 60 20.06 8.16 29.59
N LEU A 61 20.30 9.06 28.64
CA LEU A 61 21.60 9.32 28.04
C LEU A 61 22.44 10.28 28.90
N ASP A 62 21.84 11.40 29.30
CA ASP A 62 22.45 12.42 30.16
C ASP A 62 21.37 13.03 31.07
N LYS A 63 21.59 12.99 32.39
CA LYS A 63 20.62 13.44 33.41
C LYS A 63 20.26 14.93 33.31
N ASN A 64 21.07 15.73 32.62
CA ASN A 64 20.83 17.16 32.41
C ASN A 64 20.42 17.48 30.96
N SER A 65 19.86 16.49 30.25
CA SER A 65 19.40 16.66 28.88
C SER A 65 17.89 16.54 28.75
N HIS A 66 17.33 17.37 27.89
CA HIS A 66 15.92 17.50 27.59
C HIS A 66 15.65 17.15 26.14
N CYS A 67 14.42 16.70 25.85
CA CYS A 67 14.02 16.42 24.49
C CYS A 67 13.53 17.70 23.83
N ALA A 68 14.47 18.42 23.19
CA ALA A 68 14.17 19.64 22.48
C ALA A 68 13.47 19.32 21.15
N VAL A 69 12.34 19.99 20.92
CA VAL A 69 11.56 19.91 19.69
C VAL A 69 11.60 21.27 18.99
N GLY A 70 11.87 21.28 17.69
CA GLY A 70 11.98 22.51 16.91
C GLY A 70 13.11 22.48 15.88
N LEU A 71 12.97 23.30 14.83
CA LEU A 71 13.87 23.26 13.66
C LEU A 71 15.15 24.10 13.82
N ALA A 72 15.16 25.03 14.78
CA ALA A 72 16.29 25.95 15.00
C ALA A 72 17.51 25.29 15.65
N TYR A 73 18.69 25.78 15.29
CA TYR A 73 19.99 25.46 15.88
C TYR A 73 20.46 26.57 16.81
N SER A 74 21.12 26.16 17.88
CA SER A 74 21.99 27.01 18.69
C SER A 74 23.44 26.55 18.54
N SER A 75 24.39 27.45 18.78
CA SER A 75 25.83 27.18 18.76
C SER A 75 26.27 26.12 19.78
N SER A 76 25.49 25.92 20.83
CA SER A 76 25.73 24.93 21.90
C SER A 76 25.14 23.53 21.61
N MET A 77 24.40 23.38 20.52
CA MET A 77 23.80 22.10 20.10
C MET A 77 24.84 21.19 19.44
N LYS A 78 24.82 19.88 19.74
CA LYS A 78 25.77 18.89 19.17
C LYS A 78 25.28 18.19 17.91
N ALA A 79 23.98 17.92 17.83
CA ALA A 79 23.37 17.25 16.69
C ALA A 79 21.86 17.54 16.68
N LYS A 80 21.23 17.38 15.52
CA LYS A 80 19.77 17.44 15.37
C LYS A 80 19.29 16.50 14.27
N THR A 81 18.14 15.87 14.49
CA THR A 81 17.57 14.90 13.56
C THR A 81 16.17 15.33 13.16
N TYR A 82 15.88 15.22 11.86
CA TYR A 82 14.63 15.56 11.21
C TYR A 82 14.04 14.31 10.58
N SER A 83 12.73 14.17 10.71
CA SER A 83 11.92 13.19 9.99
C SER A 83 10.86 13.94 9.21
N CYS A 84 10.91 13.79 7.89
CA CYS A 84 10.16 14.57 6.92
C CYS A 84 9.28 13.70 6.04
N VAL A 85 8.09 14.20 5.74
CA VAL A 85 7.24 13.69 4.67
C VAL A 85 7.50 14.55 3.43
N LEU A 86 7.81 13.91 2.30
CA LEU A 86 8.10 14.58 1.04
C LEU A 86 6.88 15.36 0.52
N SER A 87 7.08 16.48 -0.18
CA SER A 87 6.01 17.20 -0.90
C SER A 87 5.36 16.33 -1.98
N GLU A 88 4.14 16.70 -2.40
CA GLU A 88 3.42 16.00 -3.48
C GLU A 88 4.23 15.91 -4.78
N THR A 89 5.02 16.95 -5.11
CA THR A 89 5.90 16.98 -6.28
C THR A 89 7.00 15.92 -6.21
N LEU A 90 7.53 15.64 -5.01
CA LEU A 90 8.56 14.64 -4.81
C LEU A 90 8.00 13.24 -4.65
N GLN A 91 6.79 13.10 -4.10
CA GLN A 91 6.08 11.82 -4.03
C GLN A 91 5.79 11.25 -5.42
N ALA A 92 5.66 12.09 -6.46
CA ALA A 92 5.54 11.64 -7.85
C ALA A 92 6.83 10.95 -8.37
N VAL A 93 8.00 11.30 -7.84
CA VAL A 93 9.29 10.67 -8.17
C VAL A 93 9.58 9.48 -7.25
N PHE A 94 9.17 9.58 -5.98
CA PHE A 94 9.33 8.56 -4.95
C PHE A 94 7.96 8.25 -4.32
N ASN A 95 7.23 7.32 -4.93
CA ASN A 95 5.94 6.88 -4.40
C ASN A 95 6.11 6.37 -2.96
N ASP A 96 5.42 7.02 -2.02
CA ASP A 96 5.47 6.72 -0.57
C ASP A 96 6.86 6.87 0.07
N GLY A 97 7.66 7.83 -0.42
CA GLY A 97 8.95 8.18 0.16
C GLY A 97 8.83 9.09 1.38
N ALA A 98 9.53 8.71 2.45
CA ALA A 98 9.84 9.57 3.59
C ALA A 98 11.34 9.93 3.54
N MET A 99 11.69 11.06 4.16
CA MET A 99 13.06 11.55 4.22
C MET A 99 13.49 11.71 5.67
N GLY A 100 14.63 11.12 6.02
CA GLY A 100 15.31 11.35 7.29
C GLY A 100 16.55 12.20 7.05
N LEU A 101 16.81 13.15 7.94
CA LEU A 101 18.01 13.98 7.91
C LEU A 101 18.61 14.02 9.31
N ALA A 102 19.90 13.74 9.45
CA ALA A 102 20.64 13.88 10.70
C ALA A 102 21.85 14.78 10.46
N CYS A 103 21.98 15.82 11.28
CA CYS A 103 23.09 16.76 11.23
C CYS A 103 23.90 16.69 12.51
N ASP A 104 25.22 16.73 12.35
CA ASP A 104 26.19 16.78 13.43
C ASP A 104 26.95 18.12 13.33
N THR A 105 26.74 18.98 14.30
CA THR A 105 27.31 20.33 14.31
C THR A 105 28.81 20.28 14.62
N THR A 106 29.26 19.28 15.37
CA THR A 106 30.67 19.11 15.74
C THR A 106 31.50 18.60 14.57
N ALA A 107 30.94 17.68 13.79
CA ALA A 107 31.57 17.17 12.58
C ALA A 107 31.36 18.08 11.35
N GLN A 108 30.48 19.08 11.43
CA GLN A 108 30.06 19.93 10.31
C GLN A 108 29.56 19.11 9.10
N THR A 109 28.80 18.05 9.37
CA THR A 109 28.27 17.13 8.36
C THR A 109 26.79 16.85 8.58
N CYS A 110 26.05 16.64 7.48
CA CYS A 110 24.67 16.17 7.53
C CYS A 110 24.51 14.94 6.62
N THR A 111 23.76 13.95 7.08
CA THR A 111 23.37 12.78 6.28
C THR A 111 21.87 12.81 6.04
N MET A 112 21.47 12.61 4.79
CA MET A 112 20.07 12.55 4.39
C MET A 112 19.80 11.21 3.72
N SER A 113 18.71 10.54 4.09
CA SER A 113 18.29 9.31 3.44
C SER A 113 16.82 9.37 3.05
N VAL A 114 16.50 8.81 1.89
CA VAL A 114 15.14 8.64 1.40
C VAL A 114 14.80 7.16 1.45
N TYR A 115 13.72 6.82 2.14
CA TYR A 115 13.27 5.45 2.38
C TYR A 115 11.75 5.36 2.23
N LYS A 116 11.22 4.14 2.13
CA LYS A 116 9.76 3.95 2.09
C LYS A 116 9.15 4.19 3.47
N SER A 117 8.07 4.96 3.54
CA SER A 117 7.37 5.24 4.80
C SER A 117 7.03 3.96 5.58
N ALA A 118 6.59 2.91 4.86
CA ALA A 118 6.19 1.63 5.43
C ALA A 118 7.33 0.87 6.14
N THR A 119 8.57 0.97 5.66
CA THR A 119 9.72 0.30 6.28
C THR A 119 10.38 1.16 7.36
N GLY A 120 10.11 2.46 7.35
CA GLY A 120 10.71 3.41 8.28
C GLY A 120 12.21 3.67 8.03
N PRO A 121 12.84 4.51 8.87
CA PRO A 121 14.22 4.99 8.72
C PRO A 121 15.31 3.94 8.91
N GLN A 122 14.94 2.72 9.33
CA GLN A 122 15.85 1.59 9.51
C GLN A 122 15.65 0.52 8.42
N GLY A 123 14.72 0.78 7.49
CA GLY A 123 14.42 -0.08 6.36
C GLY A 123 15.42 0.07 5.23
N GLN A 124 15.05 -0.42 4.04
CA GLN A 124 15.87 -0.21 2.85
C GLN A 124 15.78 1.25 2.38
N HIS A 125 16.95 1.88 2.23
CA HIS A 125 17.07 3.22 1.69
C HIS A 125 17.13 3.18 0.17
N ALA A 126 16.38 4.07 -0.49
CA ALA A 126 16.48 4.29 -1.92
C ALA A 126 17.68 5.19 -2.24
N ILE A 127 17.86 6.26 -1.45
CA ILE A 127 18.94 7.23 -1.64
C ILE A 127 19.58 7.50 -0.29
N ASP A 128 20.91 7.50 -0.28
CA ASP A 128 21.70 7.98 0.84
C ASP A 128 22.59 9.13 0.37
N CYS A 129 22.52 10.25 1.08
CA CYS A 129 23.25 11.46 0.77
C CYS A 129 24.09 11.90 1.96
N ASN A 130 25.29 12.37 1.68
CA ASN A 130 26.22 12.95 2.64
C ASN A 130 26.56 14.39 2.21
N MET A 131 26.37 15.31 3.14
CA MET A 131 26.66 16.73 3.02
C MET A 131 27.83 17.09 3.92
N LYS A 132 28.80 17.81 3.36
CA LYS A 132 30.02 18.21 4.08
C LYS A 132 30.15 19.73 4.11
N GLU A 133 30.97 20.20 5.05
CA GLU A 133 31.26 21.62 5.26
C GLU A 133 29.97 22.40 5.55
N CYS A 134 29.17 21.87 6.48
CA CYS A 134 27.91 22.46 6.87
C CYS A 134 28.10 23.53 7.96
N SER A 135 27.50 24.70 7.72
CA SER A 135 27.33 25.77 8.68
C SER A 135 25.89 25.78 9.21
N PHE A 136 25.72 26.03 10.51
CA PHE A 136 24.42 26.02 11.19
C PHE A 136 24.16 27.39 11.78
N ASN A 137 23.08 28.05 11.37
CA ASN A 137 22.74 29.38 11.86
C ASN A 137 21.23 29.55 12.01
N GLY A 138 20.75 29.60 13.26
CA GLY A 138 19.32 29.69 13.57
C GLY A 138 18.55 28.57 12.87
N THR A 139 17.61 28.90 12.00
CA THR A 139 16.78 27.93 11.26
C THR A 139 17.36 27.50 9.91
N THR A 140 18.59 27.92 9.58
CA THR A 140 19.22 27.64 8.28
C THR A 140 20.47 26.78 8.45
N VAL A 141 20.61 25.78 7.57
CA VAL A 141 21.84 24.97 7.44
C VAL A 141 22.34 25.10 6.01
N SER A 142 23.59 25.49 5.81
CA SER A 142 24.19 25.61 4.49
C SER A 142 25.42 24.72 4.39
N CYS A 143 25.46 23.81 3.42
CA CYS A 143 26.55 22.88 3.19
C CYS A 143 27.16 23.11 1.79
N ALA A 144 28.49 23.06 1.70
CA ALA A 144 29.19 23.36 0.45
C ALA A 144 29.09 22.25 -0.60
N SER A 145 28.99 20.98 -0.17
CA SER A 145 28.93 19.83 -1.08
C SER A 145 27.88 18.81 -0.68
N LEU A 146 27.22 18.24 -1.68
CA LEU A 146 26.29 17.12 -1.58
C LEU A 146 26.79 15.94 -2.42
N THR A 147 26.86 14.77 -1.79
CA THR A 147 27.20 13.52 -2.47
C THR A 147 26.10 12.50 -2.18
N CYS A 148 25.45 11.98 -3.21
CA CYS A 148 24.35 11.03 -3.06
C CYS A 148 24.68 9.72 -3.78
N THR A 149 24.28 8.61 -3.17
CA THR A 149 24.38 7.26 -3.73
C THR A 149 22.99 6.65 -3.80
N CYS A 150 22.63 6.16 -4.99
CA CYS A 150 21.36 5.50 -5.23
C CYS A 150 21.52 3.98 -5.10
N THR A 151 20.57 3.31 -4.44
CA THR A 151 20.52 1.84 -4.36
C THR A 151 19.74 1.24 -5.54
N ASP A 152 19.61 -0.09 -5.59
CA ASP A 152 18.83 -0.80 -6.62
C ASP A 152 17.34 -0.44 -6.61
N LEU A 153 16.86 0.26 -5.57
CA LEU A 153 15.50 0.78 -5.48
C LEU A 153 15.30 2.07 -6.31
N CYS A 154 16.36 2.74 -6.75
CA CYS A 154 16.26 3.93 -7.57
C CYS A 154 15.94 3.64 -9.03
N SER A 155 15.09 4.49 -9.62
CA SER A 155 14.91 4.51 -11.08
C SER A 155 16.17 5.03 -11.78
N SER A 156 16.35 4.69 -13.06
CA SER A 156 17.43 5.23 -13.88
C SER A 156 17.43 6.77 -13.93
N ILE A 157 16.23 7.39 -13.92
CA ILE A 157 16.04 8.84 -13.89
C ILE A 157 16.52 9.42 -12.55
N SER A 158 16.12 8.80 -11.43
CA SER A 158 16.55 9.22 -10.08
C SER A 158 18.07 9.11 -9.92
N LYS A 159 18.67 8.05 -10.46
CA LYS A 159 20.13 7.88 -10.46
C LYS A 159 20.84 9.00 -11.22
N GLN A 160 20.38 9.32 -12.42
CA GLN A 160 20.96 10.42 -13.21
C GLN A 160 20.77 11.79 -12.53
N LEU A 161 19.65 12.01 -11.86
CA LEU A 161 19.44 13.24 -11.10
C LEU A 161 20.40 13.36 -9.90
N PHE A 162 20.42 12.37 -9.00
CA PHE A 162 21.13 12.49 -7.72
C PHE A 162 22.64 12.25 -7.81
N GLU A 163 23.08 11.29 -8.63
CA GLU A 163 24.51 10.97 -8.75
C GLU A 163 25.25 11.87 -9.75
N VAL A 164 24.52 12.49 -10.70
CA VAL A 164 25.15 13.31 -11.76
C VAL A 164 24.72 14.77 -11.65
N SER A 165 23.43 15.06 -11.71
CA SER A 165 22.95 16.46 -11.77
C SER A 165 23.09 17.22 -10.45
N LEU A 166 22.99 16.54 -9.31
CA LEU A 166 23.05 17.15 -7.97
C LEU A 166 24.38 16.93 -7.24
N ALA A 167 25.29 16.15 -7.83
CA ALA A 167 26.58 15.87 -7.21
C ALA A 167 27.45 17.13 -7.09
N ASN A 168 28.08 17.30 -5.93
CA ASN A 168 28.96 18.42 -5.56
C ASN A 168 28.32 19.81 -5.67
N LYS A 169 26.98 19.88 -5.66
CA LYS A 169 26.27 21.16 -5.61
C LYS A 169 26.07 21.62 -4.16
N PRO A 170 26.08 22.94 -3.91
CA PRO A 170 25.77 23.47 -2.59
C PRO A 170 24.29 23.29 -2.25
N VAL A 171 24.02 23.06 -0.97
CA VAL A 171 22.69 22.78 -0.44
C VAL A 171 22.41 23.68 0.74
N SER A 172 21.20 24.23 0.79
CA SER A 172 20.69 25.01 1.91
C SER A 172 19.38 24.42 2.41
N LEU A 173 19.29 24.16 3.71
CA LEU A 173 18.10 23.74 4.43
C LEU A 173 17.54 24.97 5.13
N VAL A 174 16.31 25.37 4.83
CA VAL A 174 15.69 26.58 5.41
C VAL A 174 14.34 26.19 6.01
N ALA A 175 14.14 26.46 7.30
CA ALA A 175 12.81 26.34 7.88
C ALA A 175 11.92 27.48 7.37
N ILE A 176 10.80 27.14 6.72
CA ILE A 176 9.80 28.11 6.24
C ILE A 176 8.78 28.41 7.34
N SER A 177 8.50 27.42 8.19
CA SER A 177 7.61 27.49 9.34
C SER A 177 8.17 26.62 10.46
N ASP A 178 7.52 26.57 11.62
CA ASP A 178 7.91 25.70 12.74
C ASP A 178 7.87 24.19 12.39
N THR A 179 7.25 23.81 11.27
CA THR A 179 7.06 22.40 10.87
C THR A 179 7.45 22.12 9.42
N THR A 180 7.86 23.12 8.64
CA THR A 180 8.20 22.94 7.22
C THR A 180 9.66 23.26 6.99
N LEU A 181 10.40 22.30 6.44
CA LEU A 181 11.80 22.47 6.04
C LEU A 181 11.90 22.38 4.52
N LYS A 182 12.50 23.38 3.91
CA LYS A 182 12.81 23.39 2.48
C LYS A 182 14.27 23.04 2.27
N VAL A 183 14.52 22.08 1.39
CA VAL A 183 15.85 21.69 0.94
C VAL A 183 16.09 22.32 -0.43
N ASN A 184 16.86 23.40 -0.45
CA ASN A 184 17.19 24.10 -1.67
C ASN A 184 18.59 23.68 -2.15
N ILE A 185 18.63 22.95 -3.26
CA ILE A 185 19.87 22.57 -3.94
C ILE A 185 20.06 23.50 -5.13
N GLU A 186 21.22 24.17 -5.20
CA GLU A 186 21.47 25.14 -6.26
C GLU A 186 21.40 24.48 -7.65
N GLY A 187 20.69 25.09 -8.60
CA GLY A 187 20.55 24.54 -9.95
C GLY A 187 19.83 23.19 -10.06
N SER A 188 19.06 22.79 -9.04
CA SER A 188 18.13 21.66 -9.14
C SER A 188 16.85 22.07 -9.90
N PRO A 189 16.38 21.27 -10.87
CA PRO A 189 15.10 21.53 -11.55
C PRO A 189 13.88 21.19 -10.67
N LEU A 190 14.10 20.55 -9.51
CA LEU A 190 13.05 20.12 -8.60
C LEU A 190 13.12 20.92 -7.28
N PRO A 191 12.03 21.57 -6.85
CA PRO A 191 11.94 22.09 -5.49
C PRO A 191 11.82 20.91 -4.52
N LEU A 192 12.85 20.67 -3.70
CA LEU A 192 12.77 19.66 -2.65
C LEU A 192 12.19 20.30 -1.39
N GLU A 193 10.91 20.08 -1.15
CA GLU A 193 10.20 20.60 0.02
C GLU A 193 9.57 19.44 0.80
N GLY A 194 9.47 19.58 2.11
CA GLY A 194 8.85 18.56 2.96
C GLY A 194 8.35 19.14 4.28
N THR A 195 7.31 18.51 4.84
CA THR A 195 6.86 18.79 6.21
C THR A 195 7.66 17.90 7.16
N CYS A 196 8.36 18.53 8.09
CA CYS A 196 9.36 17.89 8.94
C CYS A 196 9.05 18.08 10.41
N SER A 197 9.24 17.01 11.18
CA SER A 197 9.37 17.07 12.63
C SER A 197 10.85 16.92 12.97
N ALA A 198 11.33 17.65 13.98
CA ALA A 198 12.71 17.54 14.44
C ALA A 198 12.76 17.44 15.95
N SER A 199 13.66 16.60 16.44
CA SER A 199 14.01 16.60 17.86
C SER A 199 15.45 16.17 18.09
N SER A 200 15.98 16.55 19.25
CA SER A 200 17.30 16.17 19.72
C SER A 200 17.35 16.21 21.24
N CYS A 201 18.27 15.42 21.81
CA CYS A 201 18.57 15.52 23.23
C CYS A 201 19.57 16.66 23.46
N GLU A 202 19.11 17.74 24.06
CA GLU A 202 19.85 18.98 24.25
C GLU A 202 20.02 19.29 25.73
N GLN A 203 21.15 19.88 26.13
CA GLN A 203 21.35 20.28 27.52
C GLN A 203 20.50 21.50 27.87
N THR A 204 20.12 21.67 29.14
CA THR A 204 19.25 22.76 29.60
C THR A 204 19.76 24.17 29.19
N LYS A 205 21.08 24.36 29.11
CA LYS A 205 21.70 25.62 28.63
C LYS A 205 21.34 25.98 27.19
N VAL A 206 21.17 24.98 26.32
CA VAL A 206 20.81 25.16 24.90
C VAL A 206 19.39 25.70 24.79
N MET A 207 18.48 25.23 25.65
CA MET A 207 17.09 25.70 25.70
C MET A 207 16.98 27.14 26.21
N GLU A 208 17.82 27.54 27.15
CA GLU A 208 17.88 28.90 27.67
C GLU A 208 18.34 29.91 26.58
N GLU A 209 19.22 29.48 25.67
CA GLU A 209 19.60 30.27 24.49
C GLU A 209 18.47 30.31 23.43
N LEU A 210 17.78 29.19 23.20
CA LEU A 210 16.70 29.09 22.21
C LEU A 210 15.40 29.78 22.64
N ALA A 211 15.14 29.90 23.95
CA ALA A 211 13.97 30.58 24.50
C ALA A 211 14.08 32.12 24.48
N GLY A 212 15.23 32.65 24.02
CA GLY A 212 15.53 34.08 24.05
C GLY A 212 16.03 34.50 25.43
N GLY A 213 17.32 34.83 25.50
CA GLY A 213 17.89 35.49 26.67
C GLY A 213 17.28 36.87 26.85
N ASP A 214 16.39 36.99 27.83
CA ASP A 214 16.33 38.16 28.69
C ASP A 214 15.82 37.72 30.07
N SER A 215 16.59 38.09 31.09
CA SER A 215 16.23 37.93 32.49
C SER A 215 14.94 38.70 32.79
N ALA A 216 13.81 38.01 32.75
CA ALA A 216 12.53 38.50 33.26
C ALA A 216 11.96 37.46 34.25
N SER A 217 11.93 37.88 35.51
CA SER A 217 11.30 37.26 36.67
C SER A 217 10.23 36.19 36.38
N LEU A 218 10.48 34.95 36.82
CA LEU A 218 9.40 34.02 37.12
C LEU A 218 8.47 34.65 38.17
N PRO A 219 7.13 34.60 38.01
CA PRO A 219 6.24 34.87 39.12
C PRO A 219 6.43 33.78 40.20
N PRO A 220 6.33 34.11 41.50
CA PRO A 220 6.48 33.11 42.55
C PRO A 220 5.39 32.04 42.44
N PRO A 221 5.69 30.77 42.78
CA PRO A 221 4.68 29.72 42.80
C PRO A 221 3.54 30.11 43.76
N PRO A 222 2.27 29.84 43.43
CA PRO A 222 1.17 30.14 44.32
C PRO A 222 1.33 29.34 45.63
N PRO A 223 1.02 29.95 46.80
CA PRO A 223 1.11 29.24 48.06
C PRO A 223 0.12 28.07 48.08
N GLN A 224 0.64 26.85 48.21
CA GLN A 224 -0.18 25.68 48.49
C GLN A 224 -0.66 25.74 49.94
N THR A 225 -1.90 26.20 50.12
CA THR A 225 -2.71 25.85 51.28
C THR A 225 -3.88 25.03 50.80
N TYR A 226 -3.69 23.71 50.76
CA TYR A 226 -4.80 22.78 50.55
C TYR A 226 -5.76 22.90 51.76
N SER A 227 -6.96 23.42 51.50
CA SER A 227 -8.05 23.34 52.46
C SER A 227 -8.39 21.87 52.69
N LYS A 228 -8.43 21.44 53.95
CA LYS A 228 -8.73 20.06 54.38
C LYS A 228 -10.03 19.50 53.78
N ALA A 229 -10.91 20.35 53.27
CA ALA A 229 -12.13 19.97 52.55
C ALA A 229 -11.87 19.28 51.19
N LEU A 230 -10.78 19.61 50.47
CA LEU A 230 -10.49 19.04 49.15
C LEU A 230 -9.99 17.59 49.24
N ILE A 231 -9.28 17.24 50.32
CA ILE A 231 -8.82 15.88 50.58
C ILE A 231 -10.02 14.98 50.93
N VAL A 232 -11.01 15.51 51.64
CA VAL A 232 -12.22 14.78 51.99
C VAL A 232 -13.13 14.56 50.77
N SER A 233 -13.24 15.52 49.85
CA SER A 233 -14.04 15.30 48.63
C SER A 233 -13.36 14.32 47.67
N LEU A 234 -12.04 14.40 47.51
CA LEU A 234 -11.29 13.50 46.63
C LEU A 234 -11.33 12.04 47.12
N THR A 235 -11.28 11.83 48.43
CA THR A 235 -11.39 10.47 49.02
C THR A 235 -12.77 9.86 48.83
N VAL A 236 -13.86 10.64 48.94
CA VAL A 236 -15.22 10.16 48.66
C VAL A 236 -15.39 9.80 47.19
N VAL A 237 -14.86 10.61 46.27
CA VAL A 237 -14.94 10.35 44.82
C VAL A 237 -14.13 9.10 44.44
N LEU A 238 -12.94 8.91 45.01
CA LEU A 238 -12.11 7.72 44.75
C LEU A 238 -12.75 6.44 45.29
N VAL A 239 -13.46 6.49 46.43
CA VAL A 239 -14.19 5.34 46.97
C VAL A 239 -15.39 4.99 46.08
N LEU A 240 -16.12 5.98 45.56
CA LEU A 240 -17.25 5.76 44.65
C LEU A 240 -16.80 5.23 43.27
N LEU A 241 -15.69 5.75 42.73
CA LEU A 241 -15.09 5.24 41.49
C LEU A 241 -14.45 3.86 41.66
N GLY A 242 -13.89 3.56 42.84
CA GLY A 242 -13.41 2.23 43.18
C GLY A 242 -14.54 1.21 43.25
N ALA A 243 -15.67 1.57 43.86
CA ALA A 243 -16.85 0.71 43.94
C ALA A 243 -17.47 0.45 42.56
N SER A 244 -17.56 1.46 41.69
CA SER A 244 -18.07 1.29 40.33
C SER A 244 -17.11 0.47 39.45
N GLY A 245 -15.79 0.66 39.60
CA GLY A 245 -14.78 -0.14 38.91
C GLY A 245 -14.82 -1.62 39.29
N LEU A 246 -15.05 -1.93 40.57
CA LEU A 246 -15.24 -3.31 41.04
C LEU A 246 -16.50 -3.94 40.46
N PHE A 247 -17.59 -3.18 40.36
CA PHE A 247 -18.84 -3.66 39.75
C PHE A 247 -18.69 -3.96 38.26
N VAL A 248 -17.98 -3.10 37.52
CA VAL A 248 -17.67 -3.30 36.10
C VAL A 248 -16.72 -4.48 35.89
N CYS A 249 -15.70 -4.65 36.74
CA CYS A 249 -14.81 -5.80 36.69
C CYS A 249 -15.56 -7.12 36.96
N CYS A 250 -16.45 -7.15 37.96
CA CYS A 250 -17.28 -8.31 38.24
C CYS A 250 -18.22 -8.62 37.07
N PHE A 251 -18.85 -7.60 36.48
CA PHE A 251 -19.73 -7.78 35.31
C PHE A 251 -18.95 -8.27 34.09
N TYR A 252 -17.74 -7.74 33.86
CA TYR A 252 -16.86 -8.17 32.78
C TYR A 252 -16.33 -9.59 32.99
N ALA A 253 -15.99 -9.97 34.22
CA ALA A 253 -15.59 -11.34 34.56
C ALA A 253 -16.74 -12.34 34.38
N MET A 254 -17.97 -11.97 34.77
CA MET A 254 -19.18 -12.78 34.52
C MET A 254 -19.52 -12.88 33.03
N TYR A 255 -19.30 -11.79 32.27
CA TYR A 255 -19.45 -11.80 30.82
C TYR A 255 -18.42 -12.70 30.15
N MET A 256 -17.13 -12.56 30.50
CA MET A 256 -16.05 -13.35 29.92
C MET A 256 -16.10 -14.83 30.32
N SER A 257 -16.62 -15.17 31.50
CA SER A 257 -16.86 -16.56 31.88
C SER A 257 -18.00 -17.19 31.06
N LYS A 258 -19.07 -16.45 30.74
CA LYS A 258 -20.09 -16.90 29.78
C LYS A 258 -19.56 -17.04 28.35
N VAL A 259 -18.71 -16.11 27.89
CA VAL A 259 -18.09 -16.18 26.56
C VAL A 259 -17.11 -17.35 26.45
N ARG A 260 -16.32 -17.63 27.51
CA ARG A 260 -15.44 -18.81 27.57
C ARG A 260 -16.21 -20.12 27.66
N ALA A 261 -17.34 -20.15 28.38
CA ALA A 261 -18.22 -21.32 28.41
C ALA A 261 -18.88 -21.62 27.05
N ALA A 262 -19.01 -20.60 26.18
CA ALA A 262 -19.52 -20.73 24.82
C ALA A 262 -18.41 -20.99 23.77
N ALA A 263 -17.14 -21.00 24.15
CA ALA A 263 -16.01 -21.10 23.23
C ALA A 263 -15.13 -22.34 23.52
N ALA A 264 -15.58 -23.50 23.02
CA ALA A 264 -14.71 -24.56 22.48
C ALA A 264 -15.58 -25.47 21.59
N PRO A 265 -15.14 -25.81 20.37
CA PRO A 265 -14.10 -26.83 20.22
C PRO A 265 -12.79 -26.34 19.58
N SER A 266 -11.77 -27.19 19.75
CA SER A 266 -10.35 -27.07 19.39
C SER A 266 -10.03 -26.88 17.90
N PRO A 267 -8.84 -26.32 17.56
CA PRO A 267 -8.39 -26.15 16.18
C PRO A 267 -7.78 -27.46 15.67
N SER A 268 -8.60 -28.29 15.04
CA SER A 268 -8.13 -29.36 14.16
C SER A 268 -8.63 -29.05 12.75
N SER A 269 -7.70 -28.76 11.85
CA SER A 269 -7.86 -28.75 10.39
C SER A 269 -9.14 -28.06 9.87
N LEU A 270 -9.12 -26.74 9.78
CA LEU A 270 -10.08 -26.03 8.93
C LEU A 270 -9.65 -26.21 7.48
N GLU A 271 -10.25 -27.21 6.83
CA GLU A 271 -10.24 -27.42 5.40
C GLU A 271 -10.73 -26.14 4.68
N ASP A 272 -10.07 -25.79 3.57
CA ASP A 272 -10.36 -24.60 2.79
C ASP A 272 -11.83 -24.68 2.32
N PRO A 273 -12.70 -23.67 2.56
CA PRO A 273 -14.06 -23.68 2.05
C PRO A 273 -14.16 -23.69 0.51
N LEU A 274 -13.03 -23.57 -0.21
CA LEU A 274 -12.92 -23.82 -1.66
C LEU A 274 -12.66 -25.29 -2.02
N ASP A 275 -12.32 -26.16 -1.06
CA ASP A 275 -12.10 -27.60 -1.26
C ASP A 275 -13.41 -28.42 -1.28
N HIS A 276 -14.56 -27.81 -0.98
CA HIS A 276 -15.88 -28.44 -1.11
C HIS A 276 -16.51 -28.31 -2.51
N MET A 277 -15.73 -27.93 -3.52
CA MET A 277 -16.05 -28.28 -4.91
C MET A 277 -15.48 -29.68 -5.16
N PRO A 278 -16.27 -30.68 -5.59
CA PRO A 278 -15.83 -32.07 -5.61
C PRO A 278 -14.50 -32.22 -6.38
N PRO A 279 -13.46 -32.82 -5.79
CA PRO A 279 -12.20 -33.04 -6.47
C PRO A 279 -12.34 -34.30 -7.31
N ASN A 280 -13.03 -34.23 -8.45
CA ASN A 280 -13.06 -35.30 -9.46
C ASN A 280 -13.60 -34.78 -10.80
N SER A 281 -12.88 -33.84 -11.44
CA SER A 281 -12.79 -33.78 -12.91
C SER A 281 -11.47 -33.12 -13.30
N PRO A 282 -10.61 -33.79 -14.09
CA PRO A 282 -9.32 -33.24 -14.51
C PRO A 282 -9.44 -32.16 -15.61
N ALA A 283 -10.64 -31.88 -16.12
CA ALA A 283 -10.86 -30.82 -17.10
C ALA A 283 -11.68 -29.69 -16.47
N ASN A 284 -11.19 -28.46 -16.64
CA ASN A 284 -11.96 -27.21 -16.49
C ASN A 284 -11.58 -26.28 -17.65
N ILE A 285 -11.99 -26.68 -18.84
CA ILE A 285 -11.74 -26.00 -20.12
C ILE A 285 -12.98 -25.17 -20.44
N PHE A 286 -12.83 -23.85 -20.44
CA PHE A 286 -13.81 -22.95 -21.00
C PHE A 286 -13.55 -22.82 -22.51
N SER A 287 -14.52 -23.23 -23.33
CA SER A 287 -14.43 -23.19 -24.80
C SER A 287 -15.55 -22.36 -25.40
N PHE A 288 -15.21 -21.65 -26.48
CA PHE A 288 -16.15 -20.89 -27.28
C PHE A 288 -15.92 -21.19 -28.77
N ALA A 289 -17.02 -21.38 -29.50
CA ALA A 289 -17.00 -21.73 -30.90
C ALA A 289 -18.02 -20.89 -31.68
N ASP A 290 -17.64 -20.53 -32.90
CA ASP A 290 -18.47 -19.82 -33.87
C ASP A 290 -19.07 -18.52 -33.33
N ILE A 291 -18.33 -17.81 -32.45
CA ILE A 291 -18.84 -16.58 -31.83
C ILE A 291 -18.96 -15.49 -32.90
N CYS A 292 -20.20 -15.13 -33.18
CA CYS A 292 -20.60 -14.10 -34.14
C CYS A 292 -21.41 -13.02 -33.42
N CYS A 293 -21.20 -11.76 -33.81
CA CYS A 293 -21.94 -10.62 -33.27
C CYS A 293 -22.36 -9.70 -34.39
N VAL A 294 -23.65 -9.38 -34.46
CA VAL A 294 -24.23 -8.48 -35.46
C VAL A 294 -24.97 -7.35 -34.73
N ALA A 295 -24.63 -6.11 -35.05
CA ALA A 295 -25.40 -4.96 -34.59
C ALA A 295 -26.63 -4.77 -35.48
N THR A 296 -27.83 -4.88 -34.87
CA THR A 296 -29.10 -4.59 -35.53
C THR A 296 -29.55 -3.16 -35.19
N ASN A 297 -30.31 -2.53 -36.09
CA ASN A 297 -30.96 -1.25 -35.76
C ASN A 297 -32.19 -1.53 -34.89
N PRO A 298 -32.54 -0.65 -33.93
CA PRO A 298 -33.75 -0.82 -33.16
C PRO A 298 -34.94 -0.63 -34.11
N HIS A 299 -35.78 -1.65 -34.24
CA HIS A 299 -37.12 -1.46 -34.81
C HIS A 299 -37.85 -0.48 -33.90
N HIS A 300 -38.11 0.73 -34.40
CA HIS A 300 -38.89 1.72 -33.69
C HIS A 300 -40.37 1.31 -33.83
N ASP A 301 -40.87 0.49 -32.91
CA ASP A 301 -42.32 0.38 -32.68
C ASP A 301 -42.78 1.72 -32.09
N GLN A 302 -43.17 2.67 -32.96
CA GLN A 302 -43.86 3.89 -32.54
C GLN A 302 -45.37 3.62 -32.49
N PRO A 303 -46.06 3.92 -31.37
CA PRO A 303 -47.51 4.06 -31.39
C PRO A 303 -47.88 5.29 -32.23
N ASN A 304 -48.86 5.11 -33.10
CA ASN A 304 -49.38 6.09 -34.07
C ASN A 304 -49.47 7.53 -33.51
N LEU A 305 -48.63 8.44 -34.01
CA LEU A 305 -48.84 9.90 -33.90
C LEU A 305 -48.94 10.52 -35.30
N PRO A 306 -49.86 11.48 -35.53
CA PRO A 306 -50.20 11.97 -36.85
C PRO A 306 -49.07 12.79 -37.50
N SER A 307 -48.89 12.56 -38.78
CA SER A 307 -47.80 13.02 -39.64
C SER A 307 -48.03 14.45 -40.16
N ILE A 308 -47.40 15.48 -39.56
CA ILE A 308 -47.37 16.82 -40.17
C ILE A 308 -45.95 17.45 -40.25
N PHE A 309 -44.93 16.97 -39.51
CA PHE A 309 -43.56 17.51 -39.65
C PHE A 309 -42.46 16.46 -39.46
N ARG A 310 -42.11 15.69 -40.50
CA ARG A 310 -40.79 15.04 -40.60
C ARG A 310 -40.33 14.95 -42.06
N ARG A 311 -39.51 15.91 -42.50
CA ARG A 311 -38.65 15.78 -43.68
C ARG A 311 -37.31 15.21 -43.24
N SER A 312 -37.22 13.88 -43.15
CA SER A 312 -36.00 13.04 -43.20
C SER A 312 -36.46 11.61 -42.99
N GLY A 313 -36.44 10.78 -44.05
CA GLY A 313 -36.74 9.35 -43.92
C GLY A 313 -35.67 8.64 -43.06
N PRO A 314 -36.01 7.56 -42.35
CA PRO A 314 -35.03 6.81 -41.57
C PRO A 314 -34.00 6.17 -42.52
N CYS A 315 -32.72 6.50 -42.33
CA CYS A 315 -31.61 5.86 -43.01
C CYS A 315 -31.49 4.40 -42.53
N ILE A 316 -31.93 3.44 -43.35
CA ILE A 316 -31.77 2.01 -43.08
C ILE A 316 -30.31 1.64 -43.38
N HIS A 317 -29.45 1.63 -42.36
CA HIS A 317 -28.11 1.07 -42.50
C HIS A 317 -28.19 -0.47 -42.43
N PRO A 318 -27.48 -1.21 -43.31
CA PRO A 318 -27.44 -2.66 -43.26
C PRO A 318 -26.82 -3.15 -41.94
N PRO A 319 -27.21 -4.34 -41.44
CA PRO A 319 -26.68 -4.89 -40.21
C PRO A 319 -25.16 -5.02 -40.29
N LYS A 320 -24.46 -4.55 -39.25
CA LYS A 320 -23.01 -4.50 -39.22
C LYS A 320 -22.47 -5.68 -38.41
N THR A 321 -21.77 -6.59 -39.08
CA THR A 321 -21.04 -7.67 -38.40
C THR A 321 -19.86 -7.09 -37.63
N LEU A 322 -19.82 -7.36 -36.32
CA LEU A 322 -18.80 -6.91 -35.38
C LEU A 322 -17.79 -8.02 -35.06
N LEU A 323 -18.26 -9.27 -34.95
CA LEU A 323 -17.44 -10.47 -34.75
C LEU A 323 -17.88 -11.54 -35.75
N HIS A 324 -16.93 -12.30 -36.28
CA HIS A 324 -17.18 -13.34 -37.27
C HIS A 324 -16.36 -14.58 -36.93
N ASP A 325 -17.04 -15.71 -36.70
CA ASP A 325 -16.48 -17.05 -36.47
C ASP A 325 -15.25 -17.08 -35.53
N ILE A 326 -15.42 -16.55 -34.32
CA ILE A 326 -14.34 -16.55 -33.33
C ILE A 326 -14.41 -17.84 -32.50
N ARG A 327 -13.28 -18.55 -32.43
CA ARG A 327 -13.13 -19.81 -31.68
C ARG A 327 -11.94 -19.74 -30.74
N GLY A 328 -12.02 -20.42 -29.60
CA GLY A 328 -10.92 -20.50 -28.67
C GLY A 328 -11.26 -21.29 -27.40
N SER A 329 -10.24 -21.50 -26.58
CA SER A 329 -10.40 -22.17 -25.29
C SER A 329 -9.33 -21.74 -24.29
N ILE A 330 -9.68 -21.80 -23.01
CA ILE A 330 -8.79 -21.53 -21.89
C ILE A 330 -9.03 -22.56 -20.78
N CYS A 331 -7.97 -22.99 -20.12
CA CYS A 331 -8.05 -23.89 -18.97
C CYS A 331 -7.97 -23.10 -17.65
N ARG A 332 -8.53 -23.65 -16.57
CA ARG A 332 -8.20 -23.18 -15.20
C ARG A 332 -6.69 -23.08 -15.01
N GLY A 333 -6.25 -22.05 -14.28
CA GLY A 333 -4.82 -21.78 -14.11
C GLY A 333 -4.23 -20.84 -15.16
N GLN A 334 -4.94 -20.59 -16.27
CA GLN A 334 -4.41 -19.84 -17.41
C GLN A 334 -4.95 -18.42 -17.51
N VAL A 335 -4.15 -17.58 -18.15
CA VAL A 335 -4.46 -16.21 -18.55
C VAL A 335 -4.54 -16.13 -20.08
N LEU A 336 -5.71 -15.76 -20.62
CA LEU A 336 -5.93 -15.47 -22.04
C LEU A 336 -5.93 -13.96 -22.27
N GLY A 337 -4.98 -13.47 -23.08
CA GLY A 337 -4.94 -12.08 -23.52
C GLY A 337 -5.59 -11.88 -24.89
N LEU A 338 -6.62 -11.03 -24.96
CA LEU A 338 -7.22 -10.55 -26.20
C LEU A 338 -6.48 -9.31 -26.68
N MET A 339 -5.87 -9.38 -27.85
CA MET A 339 -5.06 -8.31 -28.42
C MET A 339 -5.63 -7.87 -29.77
N GLY A 340 -5.30 -6.65 -30.20
CA GLY A 340 -5.72 -6.13 -31.49
C GLY A 340 -5.92 -4.61 -31.46
N PRO A 341 -5.97 -3.96 -32.64
CA PRO A 341 -6.17 -2.51 -32.74
C PRO A 341 -7.50 -2.07 -32.12
N SER A 342 -7.61 -0.78 -31.77
CA SER A 342 -8.88 -0.18 -31.35
C SER A 342 -9.99 -0.44 -32.37
N GLY A 343 -11.16 -0.87 -31.89
CA GLY A 343 -12.30 -1.21 -32.76
C GLY A 343 -12.27 -2.61 -33.38
N SER A 344 -11.29 -3.47 -33.05
CA SER A 344 -11.23 -4.86 -33.53
C SER A 344 -12.25 -5.81 -32.91
N GLY A 345 -13.05 -5.35 -31.93
CA GLY A 345 -14.08 -6.16 -31.29
C GLY A 345 -13.69 -6.84 -29.97
N LYS A 346 -12.54 -6.51 -29.36
CA LYS A 346 -12.09 -7.06 -28.06
C LYS A 346 -13.16 -6.98 -26.96
N THR A 347 -13.65 -5.77 -26.69
CA THR A 347 -14.73 -5.53 -25.72
C THR A 347 -16.03 -6.24 -26.11
N THR A 348 -16.36 -6.28 -27.40
CA THR A 348 -17.55 -7.00 -27.89
C THR A 348 -17.45 -8.49 -27.62
N LEU A 349 -16.27 -9.09 -27.84
CA LEU A 349 -16.02 -10.51 -27.57
C LEU A 349 -16.03 -10.78 -26.06
N LEU A 350 -15.39 -9.96 -25.23
CA LEU A 350 -15.43 -10.10 -23.77
C LEU A 350 -16.87 -10.09 -23.24
N ASN A 351 -17.69 -9.13 -23.69
CA ASN A 351 -19.10 -9.05 -23.29
C ASN A 351 -19.89 -10.28 -23.73
N ALA A 352 -19.65 -10.79 -24.94
CA ALA A 352 -20.28 -12.02 -25.42
C ALA A 352 -19.94 -13.23 -24.52
N LEU A 353 -18.65 -13.39 -24.19
CA LEU A 353 -18.17 -14.51 -23.37
C LEU A 353 -18.61 -14.43 -21.90
N ALA A 354 -18.88 -13.22 -21.39
CA ALA A 354 -19.39 -13.01 -20.04
C ALA A 354 -20.92 -13.14 -19.94
N GLY A 355 -21.63 -13.39 -21.05
CA GLY A 355 -23.10 -13.43 -21.06
C GLY A 355 -23.75 -12.04 -20.91
N GLY A 356 -23.04 -10.98 -21.32
CA GLY A 356 -23.54 -9.62 -21.36
C GLY A 356 -24.40 -9.36 -22.60
N SER A 357 -25.51 -8.64 -22.45
CA SER A 357 -26.28 -8.09 -23.57
C SER A 357 -25.83 -6.65 -23.85
N ASN A 358 -25.42 -6.37 -25.08
CA ASN A 358 -24.96 -5.03 -25.50
C ASN A 358 -26.02 -4.32 -26.35
N GLY A 359 -27.16 -3.98 -25.75
CA GLY A 359 -28.21 -3.23 -26.44
C GLY A 359 -28.76 -3.96 -27.67
N ASN A 360 -28.56 -3.37 -28.87
CA ASN A 360 -29.09 -3.90 -30.14
C ASN A 360 -28.15 -4.90 -30.84
N THR A 361 -27.22 -5.53 -30.12
CA THR A 361 -26.35 -6.55 -30.71
C THR A 361 -26.92 -7.94 -30.48
N GLN A 362 -27.01 -8.74 -31.55
CA GLN A 362 -27.35 -10.15 -31.46
C GLN A 362 -26.06 -10.97 -31.46
N PHE A 363 -25.91 -11.83 -30.44
CA PHE A 363 -24.82 -12.79 -30.33
C PHE A 363 -25.29 -14.18 -30.76
N SER A 364 -24.41 -14.92 -31.43
CA SER A 364 -24.61 -16.32 -31.82
C SER A 364 -23.30 -17.08 -31.67
N GLY A 365 -23.39 -18.40 -31.60
CA GLY A 365 -22.26 -19.31 -31.31
C GLY A 365 -22.52 -20.14 -30.06
N ALA A 366 -21.57 -20.99 -29.71
CA ALA A 366 -21.64 -21.89 -28.56
C ALA A 366 -20.55 -21.55 -27.55
N ILE A 367 -20.93 -21.49 -26.27
CA ILE A 367 -20.00 -21.36 -25.15
C ILE A 367 -20.26 -22.51 -24.20
N SER A 368 -19.20 -23.22 -23.82
CA SER A 368 -19.26 -24.40 -22.98
C SER A 368 -18.14 -24.43 -21.95
N LEU A 369 -18.42 -25.06 -20.82
CA LEU A 369 -17.45 -25.41 -19.80
C LEU A 369 -17.34 -26.93 -19.77
N ASP A 370 -16.16 -27.47 -20.05
CA ASP A 370 -15.92 -28.92 -20.15
C ASP A 370 -16.84 -29.62 -21.14
N HIS A 371 -17.06 -28.96 -22.29
CA HIS A 371 -17.97 -29.40 -23.35
C HIS A 371 -19.47 -29.38 -23.01
N GLU A 372 -19.82 -29.03 -21.77
CA GLU A 372 -21.21 -28.81 -21.36
C GLU A 372 -21.63 -27.35 -21.57
N PRO A 373 -22.85 -27.08 -22.05
CA PRO A 373 -23.33 -25.72 -22.23
C PRO A 373 -23.37 -24.97 -20.89
N LEU A 374 -23.10 -23.67 -20.92
CA LEU A 374 -23.15 -22.84 -19.72
C LEU A 374 -24.57 -22.80 -19.13
N PRO A 375 -24.70 -22.80 -17.79
CA PRO A 375 -26.00 -22.75 -17.15
C PRO A 375 -26.67 -21.37 -17.35
N ALA A 376 -28.00 -21.32 -17.28
CA ALA A 376 -28.76 -20.07 -17.53
C ALA A 376 -28.38 -18.92 -16.58
N ASN A 377 -27.91 -19.24 -15.38
CA ASN A 377 -27.43 -18.29 -14.37
C ASN A 377 -25.91 -18.02 -14.47
N TYR A 378 -25.25 -18.38 -15.57
CA TYR A 378 -23.81 -18.20 -15.76
C TYR A 378 -23.33 -16.78 -15.51
N ARG A 379 -24.15 -15.75 -15.80
CA ARG A 379 -23.82 -14.34 -15.52
C ARG A 379 -23.58 -14.06 -14.02
N HIS A 380 -24.14 -14.87 -13.12
CA HIS A 380 -23.86 -14.76 -11.68
C HIS A 380 -22.53 -15.43 -11.29
N LEU A 381 -22.00 -16.30 -12.15
CA LEU A 381 -20.72 -16.99 -11.98
C LEU A 381 -19.59 -16.25 -12.70
N ALA A 382 -19.88 -15.64 -13.85
CA ALA A 382 -18.98 -14.81 -14.63
C ALA A 382 -18.91 -13.39 -14.07
N ALA A 383 -17.71 -12.97 -13.70
CA ALA A 383 -17.47 -11.62 -13.26
C ALA A 383 -16.85 -10.76 -14.36
N TYR A 384 -17.41 -9.57 -14.56
CA TYR A 384 -16.95 -8.63 -15.57
C TYR A 384 -16.44 -7.36 -14.91
N VAL A 385 -15.15 -7.08 -15.08
CA VAL A 385 -14.51 -5.85 -14.65
C VAL A 385 -14.45 -4.90 -15.84
N HIS A 386 -15.28 -3.86 -15.80
CA HIS A 386 -15.30 -2.80 -16.81
C HIS A 386 -13.99 -1.99 -16.83
N GLN A 387 -13.76 -1.23 -17.89
CA GLN A 387 -12.61 -0.33 -17.99
C GLN A 387 -12.60 0.72 -16.87
N ASP A 388 -13.78 1.28 -16.56
CA ASP A 388 -13.96 2.20 -15.44
C ASP A 388 -14.30 1.44 -14.14
N ASP A 389 -13.69 1.85 -13.03
CA ASP A 389 -13.97 1.29 -11.71
C ASP A 389 -15.26 1.90 -11.14
N CYS A 390 -16.33 1.11 -11.02
CA CYS A 390 -17.57 1.52 -10.36
C CYS A 390 -17.58 1.09 -8.89
N LEU A 391 -16.92 1.86 -8.03
CA LEU A 391 -16.83 1.58 -6.59
C LEU A 391 -17.49 2.70 -5.76
N PHE A 392 -18.02 2.34 -4.58
CA PHE A 392 -18.57 3.32 -3.65
C PHE A 392 -17.45 4.13 -2.99
N PRO A 393 -17.34 5.45 -3.25
CA PRO A 393 -16.21 6.25 -2.77
C PRO A 393 -16.13 6.38 -1.24
N THR A 394 -17.27 6.24 -0.56
CA THR A 394 -17.40 6.45 0.89
C THR A 394 -17.06 5.23 1.71
N LEU A 395 -17.07 4.03 1.11
CA LEU A 395 -16.78 2.77 1.80
C LEU A 395 -15.27 2.54 1.90
N SER A 396 -14.86 1.77 2.90
CA SER A 396 -13.52 1.22 2.96
C SER A 396 -13.33 0.08 1.96
N VAL A 397 -12.07 -0.26 1.69
CA VAL A 397 -11.71 -1.40 0.84
C VAL A 397 -12.32 -2.70 1.39
N ARG A 398 -12.15 -2.95 2.69
CA ARG A 398 -12.69 -4.12 3.38
C ARG A 398 -14.20 -4.15 3.31
N GLU A 399 -14.87 -3.06 3.66
CA GLU A 399 -16.34 -2.97 3.61
C GLU A 399 -16.88 -3.29 2.22
N SER A 400 -16.22 -2.78 1.17
CA SER A 400 -16.66 -3.02 -0.22
C SER A 400 -16.51 -4.47 -0.65
N ILE A 401 -15.42 -5.12 -0.25
CA ILE A 401 -15.17 -6.53 -0.55
C ILE A 401 -16.09 -7.43 0.30
N GLU A 402 -16.30 -7.12 1.58
CA GLU A 402 -17.26 -7.81 2.44
C GLU A 402 -18.68 -7.69 1.91
N TYR A 403 -19.10 -6.49 1.49
CA TYR A 403 -20.41 -6.25 0.90
C TYR A 403 -20.64 -7.11 -0.35
N SER A 404 -19.67 -7.14 -1.28
CA SER A 404 -19.72 -8.01 -2.46
C SER A 404 -19.78 -9.49 -2.07
N ALA A 405 -18.88 -9.92 -1.18
CA ALA A 405 -18.78 -11.30 -0.75
C ALA A 405 -20.06 -11.78 -0.06
N PHE A 406 -20.70 -10.95 0.76
CA PHE A 406 -21.90 -11.37 1.50
C PHE A 406 -23.10 -11.54 0.59
N LEU A 407 -23.19 -10.75 -0.49
CA LEU A 407 -24.25 -10.86 -1.50
C LEU A 407 -24.04 -12.04 -2.46
N ARG A 408 -22.79 -12.38 -2.77
CA ARG A 408 -22.46 -13.40 -3.79
C ARG A 408 -22.20 -14.79 -3.20
N LEU A 409 -21.66 -14.87 -1.98
CA LEU A 409 -21.36 -16.15 -1.35
C LEU A 409 -22.63 -16.81 -0.79
N PRO A 410 -22.77 -18.15 -0.92
CA PRO A 410 -23.91 -18.91 -0.42
C PRO A 410 -24.33 -18.54 1.01
N ALA A 411 -25.64 -18.51 1.27
CA ALA A 411 -26.18 -18.22 2.60
C ALA A 411 -25.80 -19.28 3.65
N MET A 412 -25.49 -20.51 3.21
CA MET A 412 -25.06 -21.62 4.06
C MET A 412 -23.64 -21.45 4.65
N LEU A 413 -22.81 -20.57 4.08
CA LEU A 413 -21.50 -20.23 4.65
C LEU A 413 -21.67 -19.33 5.88
N SER A 414 -20.99 -19.69 6.97
CA SER A 414 -20.99 -18.87 8.19
C SER A 414 -20.38 -17.48 7.94
N LEU A 415 -20.81 -16.49 8.71
CA LEU A 415 -20.26 -15.13 8.62
C LEU A 415 -18.73 -15.14 8.80
N TYR A 416 -18.23 -15.93 9.75
CA TYR A 416 -16.80 -16.10 10.00
C TYR A 416 -16.07 -16.66 8.77
N ALA A 417 -16.61 -17.68 8.11
CA ALA A 417 -16.02 -18.24 6.89
C ALA A 417 -15.97 -17.20 5.75
N LYS A 418 -17.05 -16.42 5.57
CA LYS A 418 -17.07 -15.33 4.58
C LYS A 418 -16.00 -14.27 4.86
N GLN A 419 -15.82 -13.87 6.12
CA GLN A 419 -14.79 -12.90 6.52
C GLN A 419 -13.35 -13.44 6.36
N GLN A 420 -13.13 -14.73 6.59
CA GLN A 420 -11.85 -15.38 6.32
C GLN A 420 -11.52 -15.35 4.82
N LEU A 421 -12.50 -15.65 3.96
CA LEU A 421 -12.34 -15.53 2.50
C LEU A 421 -11.99 -14.10 2.08
N VAL A 422 -12.66 -13.09 2.64
CA VAL A 422 -12.34 -11.68 2.37
C VAL A 422 -10.91 -11.34 2.80
N SER A 423 -10.48 -11.82 3.97
CA SER A 423 -9.12 -11.61 4.46
C SER A 423 -8.07 -12.26 3.57
N LYS A 424 -8.36 -13.46 3.04
CA LYS A 424 -7.52 -14.15 2.06
C LYS A 424 -7.40 -13.35 0.76
N VAL A 425 -8.52 -12.84 0.22
CA VAL A 425 -8.54 -11.99 -0.99
C VAL A 425 -7.75 -10.71 -0.80
N LEU A 426 -7.90 -10.03 0.34
CA LEU A 426 -7.13 -8.83 0.67
C LEU A 426 -5.62 -9.10 0.67
N HIS A 427 -5.21 -10.27 1.19
CA HIS A 427 -3.82 -10.68 1.20
C HIS A 427 -3.29 -11.04 -0.20
N GLU A 428 -4.04 -11.86 -0.95
CA GLU A 428 -3.70 -12.26 -2.34
C GLU A 428 -3.52 -11.05 -3.27
N LEU A 429 -4.31 -10.00 -3.06
CA LEU A 429 -4.30 -8.80 -3.89
C LEU A 429 -3.41 -7.67 -3.36
N HIS A 430 -2.65 -7.92 -2.29
CA HIS A 430 -1.82 -6.92 -1.64
C HIS A 430 -2.59 -5.63 -1.32
N LEU A 431 -3.77 -5.80 -0.71
CA LEU A 431 -4.67 -4.74 -0.27
C LEU A 431 -4.78 -4.65 1.25
N THR A 432 -4.09 -5.51 1.99
CA THR A 432 -4.15 -5.55 3.47
C THR A 432 -3.77 -4.22 4.12
N HIS A 433 -2.78 -3.50 3.56
CA HIS A 433 -2.31 -2.21 4.11
C HIS A 433 -3.32 -1.07 3.90
N VAL A 434 -4.21 -1.17 2.91
CA VAL A 434 -5.28 -0.21 2.63
C VAL A 434 -6.67 -0.74 2.96
N ALA A 435 -6.77 -1.89 3.64
CA ALA A 435 -8.04 -2.57 3.87
C ALA A 435 -9.07 -1.65 4.56
N ASP A 436 -8.63 -0.86 5.54
CA ASP A 436 -9.53 0.02 6.31
C ASP A 436 -9.50 1.47 5.79
N SER A 437 -8.84 1.72 4.64
CA SER A 437 -8.81 3.01 3.97
C SER A 437 -10.03 3.19 3.07
N ARG A 438 -10.51 4.43 2.94
CA ARG A 438 -11.61 4.79 2.04
C ARG A 438 -11.18 4.68 0.57
N ILE A 439 -12.07 4.15 -0.28
CA ILE A 439 -11.80 4.02 -1.72
C ILE A 439 -11.65 5.39 -2.38
N GLY A 440 -12.52 6.36 -2.04
CA GLY A 440 -12.52 7.69 -2.65
C GLY A 440 -12.89 7.70 -4.14
N ASN A 441 -12.76 8.86 -4.77
CA ASN A 441 -12.98 9.08 -6.20
C ASN A 441 -12.01 10.13 -6.75
N ALA A 442 -11.96 10.27 -8.07
CA ALA A 442 -10.97 11.15 -8.73
C ALA A 442 -11.22 12.65 -8.52
N THR A 443 -12.42 13.06 -8.07
CA THR A 443 -12.88 14.46 -8.18
C THR A 443 -13.21 15.14 -6.85
N ALA A 444 -13.57 14.41 -5.79
CA ALA A 444 -14.12 15.01 -4.58
C ALA A 444 -13.65 14.37 -3.26
N ILE A 445 -13.44 13.06 -3.23
CA ILE A 445 -13.13 12.31 -2.01
C ILE A 445 -11.77 11.65 -2.20
N ARG A 446 -10.76 12.14 -1.47
CA ARG A 446 -9.44 11.50 -1.44
C ARG A 446 -9.57 10.07 -0.91
N GLY A 447 -8.86 9.14 -1.54
CA GLY A 447 -8.85 7.73 -1.16
C GLY A 447 -7.59 7.00 -1.63
N ILE A 448 -7.73 5.70 -1.88
CA ILE A 448 -6.64 4.83 -2.34
C ILE A 448 -6.16 5.19 -3.75
N SER A 449 -4.97 4.71 -4.12
CA SER A 449 -4.40 4.95 -5.45
C SER A 449 -5.25 4.30 -6.56
N GLY A 450 -5.12 4.78 -7.80
CA GLY A 450 -5.84 4.20 -8.95
C GLY A 450 -5.52 2.72 -9.17
N GLY A 451 -4.26 2.32 -8.97
CA GLY A 451 -3.85 0.91 -9.06
C GLY A 451 -4.44 0.04 -7.94
N GLU A 452 -4.52 0.56 -6.70
CA GLU A 452 -5.21 -0.13 -5.60
C GLU A 452 -6.70 -0.23 -5.88
N ARG A 453 -7.33 0.85 -6.34
CA ARG A 453 -8.75 0.87 -6.74
C ARG A 453 -9.04 -0.18 -7.80
N ARG A 454 -8.16 -0.34 -8.79
CA ARG A 454 -8.27 -1.40 -9.80
C ARG A 454 -8.20 -2.80 -9.18
N ARG A 455 -7.29 -3.00 -8.21
CA ARG A 455 -7.20 -4.28 -7.47
C ARG A 455 -8.45 -4.52 -6.61
N VAL A 456 -9.09 -3.50 -6.07
CA VAL A 456 -10.37 -3.63 -5.34
C VAL A 456 -11.50 -4.06 -6.29
N SER A 457 -11.59 -3.47 -7.48
CA SER A 457 -12.57 -3.90 -8.51
C SER A 457 -12.39 -5.39 -8.85
N ILE A 458 -11.14 -5.86 -8.90
CA ILE A 458 -10.83 -7.28 -9.14
C ILE A 458 -11.18 -8.14 -7.91
N ALA A 459 -10.92 -7.64 -6.69
CA ALA A 459 -11.18 -8.34 -5.43
C ALA A 459 -12.65 -8.72 -5.23
N MET A 460 -13.56 -7.93 -5.80
CA MET A 460 -14.99 -8.16 -5.66
C MET A 460 -15.48 -9.36 -6.48
N GLU A 461 -14.68 -9.89 -7.42
CA GLU A 461 -15.13 -10.73 -8.53
C GLU A 461 -14.50 -12.16 -8.54
N LEU A 462 -15.26 -13.20 -8.94
CA LEU A 462 -14.88 -14.64 -8.79
C LEU A 462 -14.32 -15.33 -10.07
N MET A 463 -14.84 -15.05 -11.27
CA MET A 463 -14.31 -15.48 -12.58
C MET A 463 -14.05 -14.29 -13.49
N LEU A 464 -12.81 -14.01 -13.86
CA LEU A 464 -12.43 -12.65 -14.26
C LEU A 464 -12.40 -12.47 -15.79
N PHE A 465 -13.42 -11.77 -16.32
CA PHE A 465 -13.33 -11.04 -17.58
C PHE A 465 -12.89 -9.62 -17.27
N LEU A 466 -11.73 -9.18 -17.78
CA LEU A 466 -11.23 -7.82 -17.54
C LEU A 466 -11.11 -7.04 -18.85
N ASP A 467 -11.83 -5.94 -18.94
CA ASP A 467 -11.70 -5.04 -20.08
C ASP A 467 -10.65 -3.97 -19.82
N GLU A 468 -9.57 -4.00 -20.61
CA GLU A 468 -8.41 -3.12 -20.59
C GLU A 468 -7.90 -2.79 -19.16
N PRO A 469 -7.59 -3.80 -18.32
CA PRO A 469 -7.23 -3.57 -16.92
C PRO A 469 -5.93 -2.79 -16.71
N THR A 470 -5.09 -2.69 -17.74
CA THR A 470 -3.86 -1.91 -17.72
C THR A 470 -4.03 -0.48 -18.23
N SER A 471 -5.23 -0.10 -18.71
CA SER A 471 -5.50 1.25 -19.20
C SER A 471 -5.33 2.27 -18.07
N GLY A 472 -4.63 3.38 -18.35
CA GLY A 472 -4.37 4.43 -17.38
C GLY A 472 -3.32 4.09 -16.31
N LEU A 473 -2.66 2.93 -16.38
CA LEU A 473 -1.53 2.57 -15.52
C LEU A 473 -0.20 2.81 -16.24
N ASP A 474 0.82 3.20 -15.47
CA ASP A 474 2.20 3.23 -15.97
C ASP A 474 2.72 1.79 -16.21
N SER A 475 3.82 1.67 -16.95
CA SER A 475 4.35 0.36 -17.37
C SER A 475 4.71 -0.56 -16.19
N ALA A 476 5.19 -0.01 -15.07
CA ALA A 476 5.55 -0.80 -13.90
C ALA A 476 4.30 -1.31 -13.18
N SER A 477 3.32 -0.44 -12.93
CA SER A 477 2.05 -0.83 -12.31
C SER A 477 1.25 -1.81 -13.17
N ALA A 478 1.20 -1.59 -14.48
CA ALA A 478 0.55 -2.50 -15.42
C ALA A 478 1.20 -3.89 -15.38
N ASN A 479 2.52 -3.97 -15.36
CA ASN A 479 3.24 -5.25 -15.26
C ASN A 479 3.01 -5.93 -13.90
N SER A 480 2.98 -5.18 -12.80
CA SER A 480 2.64 -5.71 -11.48
C SER A 480 1.22 -6.26 -11.44
N LEU A 481 0.25 -5.57 -12.06
CA LEU A 481 -1.13 -6.03 -12.16
C LEU A 481 -1.26 -7.33 -12.96
N ILE A 482 -0.61 -7.43 -14.13
CA ILE A 482 -0.60 -8.67 -14.92
C ILE A 482 0.09 -9.82 -14.16
N SER A 483 1.14 -9.52 -13.38
CA SER A 483 1.80 -10.52 -12.54
C SER A 483 0.86 -11.06 -11.46
N LEU A 484 0.12 -10.16 -10.82
CA LEU A 484 -0.89 -10.50 -9.84
C LEU A 484 -2.03 -11.31 -10.46
N LEU A 485 -2.53 -10.94 -11.65
CA LEU A 485 -3.56 -11.69 -12.36
C LEU A 485 -3.08 -13.10 -12.74
N SER A 486 -1.80 -13.26 -13.10
CA SER A 486 -1.19 -14.58 -13.32
C SER A 486 -1.16 -15.41 -12.03
N THR A 487 -0.81 -14.81 -10.90
CA THR A 487 -0.87 -15.50 -9.58
C THR A 487 -2.30 -15.90 -9.22
N VAL A 488 -3.27 -15.02 -9.46
CA VAL A 488 -4.70 -15.29 -9.24
C VAL A 488 -5.16 -16.43 -10.16
N ALA A 489 -4.77 -16.45 -11.43
CA ALA A 489 -5.09 -17.56 -12.33
C ALA A 489 -4.54 -18.89 -11.78
N LYS A 490 -3.25 -18.91 -11.38
CA LYS A 490 -2.57 -20.09 -10.81
C LYS A 490 -3.24 -20.65 -9.55
N SER A 491 -4.02 -19.85 -8.82
CA SER A 491 -4.85 -20.33 -7.70
C SER A 491 -6.09 -21.14 -8.11
N GLY A 492 -6.23 -21.50 -9.40
CA GLY A 492 -7.32 -22.31 -9.93
C GLY A 492 -8.41 -21.51 -10.66
N ARG A 493 -8.17 -20.24 -10.96
CA ARG A 493 -9.12 -19.35 -11.65
C ARG A 493 -8.80 -19.27 -13.14
N MET A 494 -9.80 -18.95 -13.96
CA MET A 494 -9.62 -18.59 -15.38
C MET A 494 -9.66 -17.08 -15.50
N VAL A 495 -8.70 -16.51 -16.22
CA VAL A 495 -8.60 -15.06 -16.43
C VAL A 495 -8.58 -14.77 -17.91
N ILE A 496 -9.55 -13.98 -18.39
CA ILE A 496 -9.61 -13.50 -19.76
C ILE A 496 -9.56 -11.99 -19.72
N LEU A 497 -8.59 -11.37 -20.38
CA LEU A 497 -8.44 -9.91 -20.39
C LEU A 497 -8.17 -9.35 -21.78
N SER A 498 -8.62 -8.12 -22.04
CA SER A 498 -8.19 -7.37 -23.23
C SER A 498 -6.94 -6.53 -22.90
N VAL A 499 -5.96 -6.53 -23.80
CA VAL A 499 -4.75 -5.71 -23.67
C VAL A 499 -4.42 -5.07 -25.01
N HIS A 500 -4.34 -3.73 -25.03
CA HIS A 500 -4.06 -2.98 -26.26
C HIS A 500 -2.57 -2.99 -26.62
N GLN A 501 -1.68 -2.70 -25.65
CA GLN A 501 -0.22 -2.62 -25.85
C GLN A 501 0.54 -3.12 -24.61
N PRO A 502 0.72 -4.44 -24.43
CA PRO A 502 1.49 -4.96 -23.30
C PRO A 502 2.99 -4.68 -23.48
N SER A 503 3.67 -4.37 -22.38
CA SER A 503 5.14 -4.46 -22.33
C SER A 503 5.58 -5.91 -22.60
N THR A 504 6.81 -6.12 -23.08
CA THR A 504 7.38 -7.47 -23.26
C THR A 504 7.26 -8.32 -22.01
N LYS A 505 7.50 -7.72 -20.83
CA LYS A 505 7.39 -8.41 -19.53
C LYS A 505 5.95 -8.82 -19.20
N SER A 506 4.96 -8.04 -19.61
CA SER A 506 3.54 -8.36 -19.41
C SER A 506 3.07 -9.42 -20.42
N PHE A 507 3.50 -9.30 -21.68
CA PHE A 507 3.16 -10.24 -22.75
C PHE A 507 3.62 -11.66 -22.42
N LEU A 508 4.84 -11.82 -21.91
CA LEU A 508 5.40 -13.13 -21.52
C LEU A 508 4.70 -13.80 -20.32
N LYS A 509 3.73 -13.13 -19.67
CA LYS A 509 2.91 -13.72 -18.59
C LYS A 509 1.56 -14.23 -19.06
N LEU A 510 1.20 -14.00 -20.33
CA LEU A 510 -0.02 -14.50 -20.92
C LEU A 510 0.23 -15.94 -21.37
N ASP A 511 -0.61 -16.88 -20.93
CA ASP A 511 -0.50 -18.28 -21.32
C ASP A 511 -1.02 -18.51 -22.73
N LYS A 512 -2.05 -17.75 -23.13
CA LYS A 512 -2.62 -17.75 -24.47
C LYS A 512 -2.88 -16.33 -24.94
N VAL A 513 -2.80 -16.12 -26.25
CA VAL A 513 -3.10 -14.84 -26.89
C VAL A 513 -4.08 -15.08 -28.04
N LEU A 514 -5.17 -14.31 -28.08
CA LEU A 514 -6.08 -14.25 -29.21
C LEU A 514 -5.95 -12.87 -29.86
N LEU A 515 -5.47 -12.83 -31.10
CA LEU A 515 -5.31 -11.60 -31.86
C LEU A 515 -6.56 -11.36 -32.73
N LEU A 516 -7.26 -10.26 -32.48
CA LEU A 516 -8.41 -9.81 -33.24
C LEU A 516 -7.97 -8.72 -34.23
N ALA A 517 -8.21 -8.97 -35.51
CA ALA A 517 -8.05 -7.99 -36.58
C ALA A 517 -9.34 -7.96 -37.40
N LYS A 518 -9.61 -6.81 -38.02
CA LYS A 518 -10.81 -6.58 -38.82
C LYS A 518 -10.48 -6.55 -40.30
#